data_AF-A0A951G113-F1
#
_entry.id   AF-A0A951G113-F1
#
_cell.length_a   1.000
_cell.length_b   1.000
_cell.length_c   1.000
_cell.angle_alpha   90.00
_cell.angle_beta   90.00
_cell.angle_gamma   90.00
#
_symmetry.space_group_name_H-M   'P 1'
#
loop_
_entity.id
_entity.type
_entity.pdbx_description
1 polymer ?
#
loop_
_entity_poly.entity_id
_entity_poly.type
_entity_poly.pdbx_seq_one_letter_code
_entity_poly.pdbx_strand_id
1 'polypeptide(L)'
;MSAIVPTGRSLDLVLNRAGAVFSVRAGKPVAVHFGSAAAELAVCVRAVGLVDRSDLSVLALEAPPAQLSALMNRLVGATVSPGGLVCTRSAWWCGERPDRIIVVSDSRTAGRLADAQHGVAARHVTVRDLSRRLAPLSLLGRSTGRVLAALGVYGPAGDPRHATPFGRASLDGIAVDWLLQSDHRALALVPREHAGEAWLAIKRAGRPFGISCVGHEAACRYALLERSSSL
;
A
#
# COMPACT_ATOMS: atom_id res chain seq x y z
N MET A 1 -15.67 27.07 17.45
CA MET A 1 -14.88 25.90 16.99
C MET A 1 -15.35 25.56 15.59
N SER A 2 -14.64 26.04 14.56
CA SER A 2 -14.98 25.76 13.16
C SER A 2 -14.65 24.31 12.83
N ALA A 3 -15.67 23.55 12.41
CA ALA A 3 -15.49 22.25 11.82
C ALA A 3 -14.77 22.44 10.46
N ILE A 4 -13.59 21.84 10.33
CA ILE A 4 -12.91 21.71 9.04
C ILE A 4 -13.79 20.80 8.18
N VAL A 5 -14.41 21.36 7.15
CA VAL A 5 -15.12 20.57 6.13
C VAL A 5 -14.08 19.72 5.40
N PRO A 6 -14.19 18.39 5.36
CA PRO A 6 -13.27 17.57 4.56
C PRO A 6 -13.58 17.85 3.09
N THR A 7 -12.71 18.61 2.44
CA THR A 7 -12.80 18.97 1.03
C THR A 7 -12.43 17.83 0.08
N GLY A 8 -11.93 16.70 0.62
CA GLY A 8 -11.50 15.55 -0.14
C GLY A 8 -12.65 14.66 -0.62
N ARG A 9 -12.56 14.16 -1.86
CA ARG A 9 -13.51 13.15 -2.35
C ARG A 9 -13.31 11.82 -1.61
N SER A 10 -14.37 11.34 -0.95
CA SER A 10 -14.39 9.99 -0.36
C SER A 10 -14.09 8.92 -1.41
N LEU A 11 -13.18 8.00 -1.09
CA LEU A 11 -12.83 6.87 -1.94
C LEU A 11 -14.07 6.01 -2.23
N ASP A 12 -14.92 5.75 -1.25
CA ASP A 12 -16.13 4.94 -1.41
C ASP A 12 -17.05 5.50 -2.49
N LEU A 13 -17.22 6.83 -2.55
CA LEU A 13 -18.01 7.47 -3.61
C LEU A 13 -17.39 7.28 -4.99
N VAL A 14 -16.06 7.33 -5.09
CA VAL A 14 -15.33 7.10 -6.34
C VAL A 14 -15.48 5.65 -6.80
N LEU A 15 -15.35 4.69 -5.89
CA LEU A 15 -15.47 3.26 -6.18
C LEU A 15 -16.91 2.89 -6.58
N ASN A 16 -17.92 3.38 -5.85
CA ASN A 16 -19.33 3.17 -6.18
C ASN A 16 -19.67 3.68 -7.58
N ARG A 17 -19.22 4.90 -7.94
CA ARG A 17 -19.41 5.45 -9.30
C ARG A 17 -18.69 4.65 -10.38
N ALA A 18 -17.63 3.93 -10.02
CA ALA A 18 -16.92 3.04 -10.93
C ALA A 18 -17.59 1.65 -11.07
N GLY A 19 -18.70 1.39 -10.37
CA GLY A 19 -19.41 0.12 -10.42
C GLY A 19 -18.89 -0.94 -9.45
N ALA A 20 -18.19 -0.53 -8.38
CA ALA A 20 -17.73 -1.47 -7.36
C ALA A 20 -18.89 -2.24 -6.72
N VAL A 21 -18.78 -3.56 -6.71
CA VAL A 21 -19.58 -4.43 -5.86
C VAL A 21 -18.82 -4.62 -4.56
N PHE A 22 -19.48 -4.39 -3.42
CA PHE A 22 -18.88 -4.49 -2.10
C PHE A 22 -19.32 -5.76 -1.37
N SER A 23 -18.42 -6.31 -0.55
CA SER A 23 -18.72 -7.35 0.43
C SER A 23 -17.95 -7.08 1.72
N VAL A 24 -18.47 -7.57 2.84
CA VAL A 24 -17.80 -7.44 4.14
C VAL A 24 -16.75 -8.54 4.27
N ARG A 25 -15.48 -8.15 4.48
CA ARG A 25 -14.36 -9.06 4.74
C ARG A 25 -13.60 -8.60 5.97
N ALA A 26 -13.41 -9.49 6.94
CA ALA A 26 -12.81 -9.18 8.24
C ALA A 26 -13.42 -7.93 8.91
N GLY A 27 -14.74 -7.77 8.80
CA GLY A 27 -15.49 -6.65 9.38
C GLY A 27 -15.36 -5.31 8.64
N LYS A 28 -14.69 -5.27 7.48
CA LYS A 28 -14.55 -4.06 6.64
C LYS A 28 -15.27 -4.23 5.30
N PRO A 29 -15.89 -3.17 4.75
CA PRO A 29 -16.35 -3.18 3.37
C PRO A 29 -15.15 -3.25 2.41
N VAL A 30 -15.22 -4.12 1.41
CA VAL A 30 -14.17 -4.32 0.41
C VAL A 30 -14.82 -4.39 -0.97
N ALA A 31 -14.29 -3.63 -1.94
CA ALA A 31 -14.68 -3.74 -3.35
C ALA A 31 -14.19 -5.10 -3.90
N VAL A 32 -15.11 -6.06 -4.08
CA VAL A 32 -14.77 -7.42 -4.50
C VAL A 32 -14.49 -7.53 -6.00
N HIS A 33 -15.24 -6.80 -6.82
CA HIS A 33 -15.07 -6.65 -8.27
C HIS A 33 -15.81 -5.41 -8.77
N PHE A 34 -15.52 -4.98 -9.99
CA PHE A 34 -16.16 -3.88 -10.73
C PHE A 34 -17.00 -4.37 -11.93
N GLY A 35 -17.07 -5.68 -12.12
CA GLY A 35 -18.01 -6.32 -13.04
C GLY A 35 -17.69 -7.79 -13.30
N SER A 36 -16.40 -8.13 -13.39
CA SER A 36 -15.96 -9.52 -13.56
C SER A 36 -14.54 -9.71 -13.07
N ALA A 37 -14.37 -10.51 -12.02
CA ALA A 37 -13.06 -10.83 -11.47
C ALA A 37 -12.11 -11.50 -12.49
N ALA A 38 -12.65 -12.22 -13.49
CA ALA A 38 -11.83 -12.82 -14.55
C ALA A 38 -11.34 -11.76 -15.55
N ALA A 39 -12.19 -10.82 -15.95
CA ALA A 39 -11.81 -9.72 -16.83
C ALA A 39 -10.80 -8.78 -16.14
N GLU A 40 -11.03 -8.48 -14.87
CA GLU A 40 -10.12 -7.68 -14.04
C GLU A 40 -8.76 -8.35 -13.85
N LEU A 41 -8.72 -9.68 -13.65
CA LEU A 41 -7.48 -10.44 -13.64
C LEU A 41 -6.73 -10.35 -14.99
N ALA A 42 -7.45 -10.48 -16.10
CA ALA A 42 -6.87 -10.34 -17.43
C ALA A 42 -6.28 -8.93 -17.64
N VAL A 43 -6.88 -7.89 -17.07
CA VAL A 43 -6.28 -6.54 -17.04
C VAL A 43 -4.95 -6.55 -16.31
N CYS A 44 -4.85 -7.12 -15.10
CA CYS A 44 -3.58 -7.17 -14.37
C CYS A 44 -2.49 -7.91 -15.17
N VAL A 45 -2.84 -8.99 -15.86
CA VAL A 45 -1.88 -9.76 -16.68
C VAL A 45 -1.41 -8.98 -17.91
N ARG A 46 -2.30 -8.24 -18.59
CA ARG A 46 -2.00 -7.55 -19.87
C ARG A 46 -1.51 -6.11 -19.68
N ALA A 47 -1.98 -5.44 -18.65
CA ALA A 47 -1.82 -4.01 -18.42
C ALA A 47 -1.57 -3.73 -16.93
N VAL A 48 -2.48 -3.03 -16.24
CA VAL A 48 -2.34 -2.66 -14.83
C VAL A 48 -3.71 -2.48 -14.17
N GLY A 49 -3.89 -3.07 -12.99
CA GLY A 49 -5.04 -2.91 -12.12
C GLY A 49 -4.76 -1.92 -11.00
N LEU A 50 -5.75 -1.09 -10.69
CA LEU A 50 -5.78 -0.21 -9.52
C LEU A 50 -6.77 -0.79 -8.51
N VAL A 51 -6.29 -1.06 -7.29
CA VAL A 51 -7.04 -1.80 -6.26
C VAL A 51 -7.08 -1.01 -4.97
N ASP A 52 -8.27 -0.88 -4.35
CA ASP A 52 -8.38 -0.41 -2.98
C ASP A 52 -7.93 -1.52 -2.03
N ARG A 53 -6.94 -1.23 -1.20
CA ARG A 53 -6.35 -2.14 -0.24
C ARG A 53 -6.60 -1.71 1.20
N SER A 54 -7.72 -1.04 1.45
CA SER A 54 -8.20 -0.71 2.81
C SER A 54 -8.46 -1.96 3.69
N ASP A 55 -8.45 -3.17 3.11
CA ASP A 55 -8.39 -4.44 3.85
C ASP A 55 -7.11 -4.58 4.68
N LEU A 56 -5.99 -4.02 4.20
CA LEU A 56 -4.71 -4.03 4.92
C LEU A 56 -4.75 -3.17 6.18
N SER A 57 -3.84 -3.47 7.09
CA SER A 57 -3.55 -2.69 8.28
C SER A 57 -2.21 -2.01 8.11
N VAL A 58 -2.13 -0.76 8.59
CA VAL A 58 -0.92 0.06 8.55
C VAL A 58 -0.57 0.45 9.98
N LEU A 59 0.59 0.01 10.44
CA LEU A 59 1.12 0.32 11.77
C LEU A 59 2.39 1.17 11.63
N ALA A 60 2.64 2.06 12.58
CA ALA A 60 3.94 2.66 12.78
C ALA A 60 4.59 2.07 14.04
N LEU A 61 5.84 1.63 13.92
CA LEU A 61 6.70 1.30 15.05
C LEU A 61 7.68 2.44 15.26
N GLU A 62 7.69 2.99 16.47
CA GLU A 62 8.56 4.09 16.88
C GLU A 62 9.39 3.65 18.09
N ALA A 63 10.72 3.79 17.98
CA ALA A 63 11.67 3.47 19.04
C ALA A 63 13.00 4.18 18.75
N PRO A 64 13.89 4.37 19.74
CA PRO A 64 15.20 4.92 19.44
C PRO A 64 15.99 3.96 18.51
N PRO A 65 16.90 4.48 17.65
CA PRO A 65 17.41 3.73 16.50
C PRO A 65 18.09 2.38 16.84
N ALA A 66 18.84 2.32 17.94
CA ALA A 66 19.51 1.09 18.37
C ALA A 66 18.50 0.00 18.79
N GLN A 67 17.47 0.37 19.55
CA GLN A 67 16.41 -0.53 19.98
C GLN A 67 15.56 -0.98 18.79
N LEU A 68 15.28 -0.07 17.84
CA LEU A 68 14.54 -0.39 16.63
C LEU A 68 15.31 -1.37 15.75
N SER A 69 16.61 -1.15 15.56
CA SER A 69 17.49 -2.07 14.82
C SER A 69 17.54 -3.46 15.46
N ALA A 70 17.71 -3.55 16.78
CA ALA A 70 17.68 -4.82 17.51
C ALA A 70 16.31 -5.53 17.39
N LEU A 71 15.21 -4.77 17.45
CA LEU A 71 13.87 -5.30 17.23
C LEU A 71 13.71 -5.86 15.81
N MET A 72 14.17 -5.13 14.79
CA MET A 72 14.08 -5.58 13.39
C MET A 72 14.89 -6.85 13.17
N ASN A 73 16.13 -6.93 13.67
CA ASN A 73 16.92 -8.17 13.59
C ASN A 73 16.19 -9.36 14.22
N ARG A 74 15.52 -9.18 15.37
CA ARG A 74 14.74 -10.24 16.02
C ARG A 74 13.47 -10.62 15.24
N LEU A 75 12.74 -9.64 14.73
CA LEU A 75 11.45 -9.88 14.08
C LEU A 75 11.60 -10.37 12.64
N VAL A 76 12.55 -9.80 11.89
CA VAL A 76 12.68 -10.02 10.44
C VAL A 76 14.04 -10.59 10.02
N GLY A 77 14.99 -10.74 10.94
CA GLY A 77 16.32 -11.28 10.64
C GLY A 77 17.25 -10.29 9.93
N ALA A 78 16.86 -9.01 9.84
CA ALA A 78 17.59 -7.98 9.13
C ALA A 78 17.35 -6.60 9.75
N THR A 79 18.21 -5.65 9.40
CA THR A 79 17.95 -4.22 9.64
C THR A 79 17.14 -3.65 8.48
N VAL A 80 16.31 -2.65 8.77
CA VAL A 80 15.54 -1.92 7.76
C VAL A 80 15.99 -0.46 7.77
N SER A 81 16.88 -0.11 6.86
CA SER A 81 17.37 1.27 6.69
C SER A 81 16.27 2.19 6.19
N PRO A 82 16.35 3.52 6.44
CA PRO A 82 15.49 4.50 5.79
C PRO A 82 15.49 4.34 4.27
N GLY A 83 14.31 4.39 3.67
CA GLY A 83 14.07 4.11 2.25
C GLY A 83 14.07 2.62 1.87
N GLY A 84 14.42 1.73 2.81
CA GLY A 84 14.44 0.29 2.61
C GLY A 84 13.07 -0.36 2.76
N LEU A 85 12.93 -1.53 2.16
CA LEU A 85 11.73 -2.37 2.22
C LEU A 85 12.15 -3.83 2.45
N VAL A 86 11.60 -4.46 3.49
CA VAL A 86 11.78 -5.91 3.74
C VAL A 86 10.42 -6.58 3.76
N CYS A 87 10.27 -7.70 3.04
CA CYS A 87 9.06 -8.50 3.04
C CYS A 87 9.30 -9.80 3.80
N THR A 88 8.59 -10.03 4.90
CA THR A 88 8.64 -11.29 5.64
C THR A 88 7.36 -11.53 6.40
N ARG A 89 6.98 -12.81 6.58
CA ARG A 89 5.78 -13.25 7.31
C ARG A 89 4.50 -12.49 6.91
N SER A 90 4.30 -12.29 5.60
CA SER A 90 3.15 -11.57 5.03
C SER A 90 3.03 -10.09 5.42
N ALA A 91 4.13 -9.48 5.86
CA ALA A 91 4.21 -8.06 6.19
C ALA A 91 5.33 -7.37 5.40
N TRP A 92 5.08 -6.13 5.03
CA TRP A 92 6.05 -5.21 4.46
C TRP A 92 6.55 -4.25 5.53
N TRP A 93 7.85 -4.28 5.79
CA TRP A 93 8.54 -3.47 6.79
C TRP A 93 9.30 -2.36 6.05
N CYS A 94 8.86 -1.12 6.25
CA CYS A 94 9.25 0.02 5.44
C CYS A 94 10.01 1.03 6.32
N GLY A 95 11.27 1.29 5.99
CA GLY A 95 12.09 2.24 6.75
C GLY A 95 11.71 3.67 6.44
N GLU A 96 10.89 4.31 7.26
CA GLU A 96 10.50 5.72 7.05
C GLU A 96 11.59 6.67 7.54
N ARG A 97 12.07 6.46 8.77
CA ARG A 97 13.12 7.24 9.43
C ARG A 97 13.95 6.32 10.34
N PRO A 98 15.14 6.74 10.81
CA PRO A 98 15.98 5.91 11.69
C PRO A 98 15.30 5.44 12.98
N ASP A 99 14.28 6.16 13.43
CA ASP A 99 13.47 5.94 14.63
C ASP A 99 12.05 5.43 14.31
N ARG A 100 11.73 5.15 13.03
CA ARG A 100 10.36 4.85 12.59
C ARG A 100 10.27 3.87 11.42
N ILE A 101 9.56 2.77 11.64
CA ILE A 101 9.18 1.79 10.60
C ILE A 101 7.69 1.82 10.37
N ILE A 102 7.26 1.85 9.11
CA ILE A 102 5.87 1.59 8.72
C ILE A 102 5.73 0.10 8.38
N VAL A 103 4.75 -0.55 9.00
CA VAL A 103 4.42 -1.96 8.72
C VAL A 103 3.07 -2.04 8.06
N VAL A 104 3.04 -2.62 6.86
CA VAL A 104 1.81 -2.93 6.14
C VAL A 104 1.60 -4.42 6.15
N SER A 105 0.46 -4.90 6.64
CA SER A 105 0.16 -6.33 6.72
C SER A 105 -1.34 -6.61 6.73
N ASP A 106 -1.73 -7.88 6.71
CA ASP A 106 -3.11 -8.28 7.00
C ASP A 106 -3.50 -7.99 8.47
N SER A 107 -4.80 -7.98 8.77
CA SER A 107 -5.29 -7.65 10.11
C SER A 107 -4.89 -8.64 11.20
N ARG A 108 -4.65 -9.92 10.88
CA ARG A 108 -4.23 -10.92 11.87
C ARG A 108 -2.78 -10.67 12.27
N THR A 109 -1.92 -10.41 11.28
CA THR A 109 -0.51 -10.07 11.50
C THR A 109 -0.37 -8.78 12.29
N ALA A 110 -1.16 -7.75 11.95
CA ALA A 110 -1.21 -6.50 12.71
C ALA A 110 -1.67 -6.71 14.17
N GLY A 111 -2.72 -7.52 14.39
CA GLY A 111 -3.19 -7.85 15.74
C GLY A 111 -2.09 -8.51 16.59
N ARG A 112 -1.39 -9.51 16.03
CA ARG A 112 -0.27 -10.16 16.74
C ARG A 112 0.87 -9.20 17.09
N LEU A 113 1.17 -8.25 16.21
CA LEU A 113 2.21 -7.25 16.47
C LEU A 113 1.80 -6.26 17.57
N ALA A 114 0.53 -5.85 17.59
CA ALA A 114 -0.03 -5.04 18.65
C ALA A 114 -0.04 -5.80 20.00
N ASP A 115 -0.41 -7.08 19.99
CA ASP A 115 -0.44 -7.91 21.19
C ASP A 115 0.96 -8.18 21.75
N ALA A 116 1.95 -8.43 20.88
CA ALA A 116 3.34 -8.65 21.27
C ALA A 116 3.97 -7.45 22.00
N GLN A 117 3.39 -6.25 21.89
CA GLN A 117 3.79 -5.07 22.66
C GLN A 117 3.47 -5.15 24.14
N HIS A 118 2.44 -5.92 24.52
CA HIS A 118 2.06 -6.08 25.91
C HIS A 118 3.01 -7.03 26.67
N GLY A 119 3.98 -7.64 25.97
CA GLY A 119 5.04 -8.45 26.57
C GLY A 119 6.23 -7.62 27.10
N VAL A 120 6.90 -8.17 28.13
CA VAL A 120 7.97 -7.53 28.95
C VAL A 120 9.14 -6.91 28.14
N ALA A 121 9.35 -7.31 26.88
CA ALA A 121 10.46 -6.88 26.02
C ALA A 121 10.21 -5.61 25.17
N ALA A 122 9.10 -4.88 25.37
CA ALA A 122 8.68 -3.78 24.50
C ALA A 122 8.67 -2.38 25.16
N ARG A 123 9.33 -2.18 26.32
CA ARG A 123 9.29 -0.92 27.08
C ARG A 123 9.73 0.35 26.31
N HIS A 124 10.37 0.20 25.15
CA HIS A 124 10.86 1.32 24.33
C HIS A 124 10.29 1.36 22.91
N VAL A 125 9.27 0.56 22.61
CA VAL A 125 8.67 0.47 21.27
C VAL A 125 7.21 0.88 21.35
N THR A 126 6.85 1.94 20.66
CA THR A 126 5.46 2.36 20.48
C THR A 126 4.93 1.80 19.16
N VAL A 127 3.83 1.05 19.18
CA VAL A 127 3.05 0.74 17.98
C VAL A 127 1.85 1.67 17.92
N ARG A 128 1.68 2.33 16.79
CA ARG A 128 0.52 3.17 16.50
C ARG A 128 -0.22 2.61 15.29
N ASP A 129 -1.52 2.38 15.43
CA ASP A 129 -2.37 2.05 14.30
C ASP A 129 -2.67 3.30 13.45
N LEU A 130 -2.27 3.26 12.18
CA LEU A 130 -2.48 4.29 11.18
C LEU A 130 -3.57 3.91 10.17
N SER A 131 -4.20 2.74 10.30
CA SER A 131 -5.18 2.21 9.33
C SER A 131 -6.40 3.12 9.14
N ARG A 132 -6.75 3.92 10.15
CA ARG A 132 -7.82 4.94 10.07
C ARG A 132 -7.37 6.25 9.40
N ARG A 133 -6.07 6.52 9.34
CA ARG A 133 -5.48 7.75 8.77
C ARG A 133 -4.97 7.56 7.36
N LEU A 134 -4.56 6.34 7.01
CA LEU A 134 -4.00 6.00 5.72
C LEU A 134 -4.91 5.04 4.96
N ALA A 135 -5.02 5.26 3.65
CA ALA A 135 -5.67 4.36 2.71
C ALA A 135 -4.60 3.72 1.81
N PRO A 136 -4.43 2.40 1.85
CA PRO A 136 -3.54 1.71 0.92
C PRO A 136 -4.19 1.53 -0.45
N LEU A 137 -3.53 1.96 -1.53
CA LEU A 137 -3.97 1.77 -2.92
C LEU A 137 -2.89 1.00 -3.68
N SER A 138 -3.24 -0.09 -4.36
CA SER A 138 -2.24 -0.94 -5.04
C SER A 138 -2.32 -0.84 -6.55
N LEU A 139 -1.14 -0.83 -7.18
CA LEU A 139 -0.96 -1.04 -8.62
C LEU A 139 -0.45 -2.47 -8.85
N LEU A 140 -1.16 -3.24 -9.66
CA LEU A 140 -0.85 -4.63 -9.98
C LEU A 140 -0.80 -4.84 -11.49
N GLY A 141 0.30 -5.38 -12.03
CA GLY A 141 0.35 -5.78 -13.42
C GLY A 141 1.62 -5.41 -14.17
N ARG A 142 1.69 -5.89 -15.42
CA ARG A 142 2.85 -5.73 -16.31
C ARG A 142 3.23 -4.26 -16.57
N SER A 143 2.25 -3.36 -16.56
CA SER A 143 2.46 -1.93 -16.84
C SER A 143 2.64 -1.07 -15.58
N THR A 144 2.73 -1.66 -14.38
CA THR A 144 2.91 -0.92 -13.11
C THR A 144 4.08 0.05 -13.18
N GLY A 145 5.27 -0.38 -13.63
CA GLY A 145 6.43 0.51 -13.76
C GLY A 145 6.20 1.74 -14.67
N ARG A 146 5.41 1.59 -15.74
CA ARG A 146 5.08 2.71 -16.64
C ARG A 146 4.16 3.73 -15.97
N VAL A 147 3.20 3.25 -15.17
CA VAL A 147 2.34 4.13 -14.36
C VAL A 147 3.16 4.88 -13.31
N LEU A 148 4.06 4.18 -12.61
CA LEU A 148 4.94 4.79 -11.60
C LEU A 148 5.85 5.85 -12.21
N ALA A 149 6.43 5.59 -13.38
CA ALA A 149 7.23 6.59 -14.11
C ALA A 149 6.40 7.82 -14.50
N ALA A 150 5.17 7.63 -15.01
CA ALA A 150 4.28 8.74 -15.35
C ALA A 150 3.78 9.54 -14.13
N LEU A 151 3.75 8.91 -12.95
CA LEU A 151 3.48 9.55 -11.67
C LEU A 151 4.72 10.23 -11.07
N GLY A 152 5.90 10.11 -11.69
CA GLY A 152 7.15 10.67 -11.19
C GLY A 152 7.72 9.95 -9.97
N VAL A 153 7.26 8.73 -9.66
CA VAL A 153 7.66 7.98 -8.45
C VAL A 153 9.16 7.63 -8.48
N TYR A 154 9.73 7.44 -9.66
CA TYR A 154 11.16 7.16 -9.85
C TYR A 154 12.03 8.42 -9.88
N GLY A 155 11.46 9.59 -9.55
CA GLY A 155 12.14 10.87 -9.60
C GLY A 155 12.35 11.39 -11.04
N PRO A 156 13.10 12.49 -11.19
CA PRO A 156 13.24 13.20 -12.47
C PRO A 156 13.85 12.36 -13.60
N ALA A 157 14.73 11.42 -13.27
CA ALA A 157 15.37 10.53 -14.24
C ALA A 157 14.42 9.43 -14.74
N GLY A 158 13.32 9.16 -14.03
CA GLY A 158 12.36 8.12 -14.40
C GLY A 158 12.90 6.68 -14.32
N ASP A 159 14.09 6.48 -13.73
CA ASP A 159 14.77 5.19 -13.68
C ASP A 159 14.46 4.44 -12.37
N PRO A 160 13.78 3.28 -12.42
CA PRO A 160 13.45 2.49 -11.23
C PRO A 160 14.69 2.06 -10.44
N ARG A 161 15.88 1.98 -11.05
CA ARG A 161 17.12 1.57 -10.38
C ARG A 161 17.64 2.59 -9.37
N HIS A 162 17.23 3.85 -9.51
CA HIS A 162 17.57 4.94 -8.60
C HIS A 162 16.48 5.21 -7.56
N ALA A 163 15.32 4.56 -7.67
CA ALA A 163 14.22 4.73 -6.74
C ALA A 163 14.49 3.94 -5.45
N THR A 164 14.19 4.56 -4.30
CA THR A 164 14.21 3.83 -3.03
C THR A 164 13.00 2.88 -2.97
N PRO A 165 13.17 1.63 -2.48
CA PRO A 165 12.06 0.68 -2.36
C PRO A 165 10.88 1.20 -1.52
N PHE A 166 11.15 2.07 -0.56
CA PHE A 166 10.15 2.87 0.14
C PHE A 166 10.50 4.35 0.03
N GLY A 167 9.56 5.20 -0.37
CA GLY A 167 9.87 6.62 -0.57
C GLY A 167 8.63 7.49 -0.67
N ARG A 168 8.80 8.78 -0.37
CA ARG A 168 7.72 9.77 -0.46
C ARG A 168 7.77 10.51 -1.78
N ALA A 169 6.63 10.61 -2.45
CA ALA A 169 6.44 11.44 -3.63
C ALA A 169 5.16 12.28 -3.49
N SER A 170 5.05 13.35 -4.27
CA SER A 170 3.82 14.14 -4.35
C SER A 170 2.98 13.72 -5.54
N LEU A 171 1.67 13.58 -5.35
CA LEU A 171 0.69 13.32 -6.39
C LEU A 171 -0.36 14.43 -6.37
N ASP A 172 -0.35 15.34 -7.35
CA ASP A 172 -1.24 16.50 -7.38
C ASP A 172 -1.26 17.28 -6.02
N GLY A 173 -0.10 17.39 -5.35
CA GLY A 173 0.04 18.04 -4.04
C GLY A 173 -0.22 17.13 -2.82
N ILE A 174 -0.69 15.90 -3.02
CA ILE A 174 -0.93 14.91 -1.95
C ILE A 174 0.40 14.21 -1.64
N ALA A 175 0.80 14.17 -0.37
CA ALA A 175 1.94 13.38 0.06
C ALA A 175 1.59 11.88 0.03
N VAL A 176 2.36 11.09 -0.72
CA VAL A 176 2.15 9.65 -0.89
C VAL A 176 3.43 8.90 -0.54
N ASP A 177 3.33 7.93 0.37
CA ASP A 177 4.42 6.98 0.63
C ASP A 177 4.24 5.77 -0.29
N TRP A 178 5.22 5.52 -1.16
CA TRP A 178 5.23 4.43 -2.12
C TRP A 178 6.08 3.27 -1.64
N LEU A 179 5.52 2.07 -1.72
CA LEU A 179 6.21 0.80 -1.51
C LEU A 179 6.35 0.12 -2.87
N LEU A 180 7.59 -0.01 -3.36
CA LEU A 180 7.93 -0.68 -4.61
C LEU A 180 8.22 -2.15 -4.31
N GLN A 181 7.22 -3.00 -4.50
CA GLN A 181 7.27 -4.41 -4.08
C GLN A 181 7.88 -5.31 -5.15
N SER A 182 7.65 -4.99 -6.43
CA SER A 182 8.27 -5.60 -7.61
C SER A 182 8.05 -4.69 -8.83
N ASP A 183 8.60 -5.04 -9.99
CA ASP A 183 8.31 -4.34 -11.26
C ASP A 183 6.82 -4.37 -11.66
N HIS A 184 6.07 -5.30 -11.07
CA HIS A 184 4.65 -5.50 -11.34
C HIS A 184 3.75 -5.06 -10.20
N ARG A 185 4.33 -4.67 -9.06
CA ARG A 185 3.56 -4.42 -7.85
C ARG A 185 4.07 -3.23 -7.06
N ALA A 186 3.17 -2.30 -6.80
CA ALA A 186 3.41 -1.21 -5.86
C ALA A 186 2.18 -0.94 -4.98
N LEU A 187 2.43 -0.28 -3.86
CA LEU A 187 1.41 0.20 -2.93
C LEU A 187 1.67 1.67 -2.60
N ALA A 188 0.66 2.50 -2.79
CA ALA A 188 0.61 3.86 -2.29
C ALA A 188 -0.09 3.88 -0.94
N LEU A 189 0.53 4.49 0.07
CA LEU A 189 -0.13 4.88 1.31
C LEU A 189 -0.47 6.37 1.20
N VAL A 190 -1.76 6.68 1.15
CA VAL A 190 -2.25 8.04 1.01
C VAL A 190 -3.03 8.46 2.26
N PRO A 191 -3.02 9.74 2.66
CA PRO A 191 -3.94 10.26 3.65
C PRO A 191 -5.38 9.90 3.26
N ARG A 192 -6.14 9.32 4.19
CA ARG A 192 -7.45 8.74 3.91
C ARG A 192 -8.44 9.79 3.39
N GLU A 193 -8.33 11.01 3.89
CA GLU A 193 -9.11 12.17 3.45
C GLU A 193 -8.90 12.53 1.96
N HIS A 194 -7.74 12.19 1.38
CA HIS A 194 -7.38 12.45 -0.02
C HIS A 194 -7.47 11.20 -0.91
N ALA A 195 -7.92 10.06 -0.38
CA ALA A 195 -7.83 8.79 -1.08
C ALA A 195 -8.58 8.74 -2.41
N GLY A 196 -9.76 9.38 -2.51
CA GLY A 196 -10.50 9.45 -3.78
C GLY A 196 -9.84 10.36 -4.82
N GLU A 197 -9.14 11.41 -4.39
CA GLU A 197 -8.37 12.29 -5.29
C GLU A 197 -7.14 11.56 -5.82
N ALA A 198 -6.38 10.92 -4.93
CA ALA A 198 -5.24 10.09 -5.30
C ALA A 198 -5.63 8.95 -6.25
N TRP A 199 -6.76 8.27 -5.99
CA TRP A 199 -7.29 7.24 -6.89
C TRP A 199 -7.51 7.77 -8.30
N LEU A 200 -8.16 8.93 -8.43
CA LEU A 200 -8.46 9.52 -9.72
C LEU A 200 -7.20 10.02 -10.44
N ALA A 201 -6.23 10.56 -9.70
CA ALA A 201 -4.95 11.01 -10.25
C ALA A 201 -4.12 9.80 -10.76
N ILE A 202 -4.01 8.72 -9.98
CA ILE A 202 -3.37 7.47 -10.40
C ILE A 202 -4.08 6.90 -11.64
N LYS A 203 -5.41 6.83 -11.61
CA LYS A 203 -6.19 6.35 -12.75
C LYS A 203 -5.97 7.22 -13.99
N ARG A 204 -5.86 8.55 -13.85
CA ARG A 204 -5.60 9.48 -14.96
C ARG A 204 -4.22 9.22 -15.58
N ALA A 205 -3.18 9.17 -14.75
CA ALA A 205 -1.80 8.91 -15.19
C ALA A 205 -1.65 7.54 -15.86
N GLY A 206 -2.39 6.54 -15.39
CA GLY A 206 -2.34 5.18 -15.94
C GLY A 206 -3.16 4.96 -17.21
N ARG A 207 -4.00 5.91 -17.66
CA ARG A 207 -4.88 5.71 -18.84
C ARG A 207 -4.11 5.29 -20.11
N PRO A 208 -2.96 5.92 -20.46
CA PRO A 208 -2.19 5.53 -21.64
C PRO A 208 -1.64 4.10 -21.56
N PHE A 209 -1.64 3.49 -20.37
CA PHE A 209 -1.09 2.15 -20.11
C PHE A 209 -2.18 1.12 -19.80
N GLY A 210 -3.45 1.44 -20.06
CA GLY A 210 -4.57 0.50 -19.89
C GLY A 210 -4.97 0.26 -18.44
N ILE A 211 -4.75 1.23 -17.54
CA ILE A 211 -5.16 1.08 -16.13
C ILE A 211 -6.67 0.87 -16.00
N SER A 212 -7.08 -0.10 -15.19
CA SER A 212 -8.50 -0.30 -14.84
C SER A 212 -8.69 -0.52 -13.36
N CYS A 213 -9.92 -0.29 -12.88
CA CYS A 213 -10.29 -0.60 -11.50
C CYS A 213 -10.40 -2.12 -11.35
N VAL A 214 -9.79 -2.66 -10.32
CA VAL A 214 -9.70 -4.10 -10.07
C VAL A 214 -10.11 -4.35 -8.62
N GLY A 215 -11.01 -5.30 -8.43
CA GLY A 215 -11.48 -5.68 -7.10
C GLY A 215 -10.55 -6.66 -6.41
N HIS A 216 -10.84 -6.89 -5.13
CA HIS A 216 -10.05 -7.75 -4.25
C HIS A 216 -9.90 -9.19 -4.79
N GLU A 217 -10.92 -9.76 -5.43
CA GLU A 217 -10.84 -11.15 -5.92
C GLU A 217 -9.80 -11.32 -7.02
N ALA A 218 -9.81 -10.44 -8.00
CA ALA A 218 -8.82 -10.42 -9.07
C ALA A 218 -7.42 -10.13 -8.53
N ALA A 219 -7.29 -9.24 -7.54
CA ALA A 219 -6.02 -8.97 -6.86
C ALA A 219 -5.45 -10.20 -6.16
N CYS A 220 -6.28 -10.98 -5.46
CA CYS A 220 -5.89 -12.24 -4.83
C CYS A 220 -5.45 -13.29 -5.87
N ARG A 221 -6.21 -13.45 -6.96
CA ARG A 221 -5.86 -14.38 -8.05
C ARG A 221 -4.55 -13.98 -8.73
N TYR A 222 -4.33 -12.69 -8.98
CA TYR A 222 -3.09 -12.20 -9.56
C TYR A 222 -1.87 -12.48 -8.66
N ALA A 223 -2.01 -12.32 -7.34
CA ALA A 223 -0.95 -12.66 -6.40
C ALA A 223 -0.57 -14.15 -6.41
N LEU A 224 -1.52 -15.06 -6.69
CA LEU A 224 -1.22 -16.48 -6.85
C LEU A 224 -0.48 -16.75 -8.17
N LEU A 225 -0.89 -16.12 -9.26
CA LEU A 225 -0.21 -16.25 -10.56
C LEU A 225 1.25 -15.79 -10.50
N GLU A 226 1.50 -14.62 -9.90
CA GLU A 226 2.85 -14.05 -9.76
C GLU A 226 3.79 -15.00 -9.00
N ARG A 227 3.29 -15.67 -7.96
CA ARG A 227 4.05 -16.68 -7.21
C ARG A 227 4.34 -17.93 -8.03
N SER A 228 3.40 -18.40 -8.84
CA SER A 228 3.60 -19.56 -9.71
C SER A 228 4.54 -19.31 -10.88
N SER A 229 4.69 -18.05 -11.31
CA SER A 229 5.62 -17.66 -12.39
C SER A 229 7.03 -17.29 -11.89
N SER A 230 7.24 -17.26 -10.58
CA SER A 230 8.54 -16.99 -9.94
C SER A 230 9.26 -18.27 -9.47
N LEU A 231 8.71 -19.45 -9.82
CA LEU A 231 9.30 -20.78 -9.68
C LEU A 231 9.79 -21.26 -11.06
#